data_AF-A0A9X3F0P8-F1
#
_entry.id   AF-A0A9X3F0P8-F1
#
_cell.length_a   1.000
_cell.length_b   1.000
_cell.length_c   1.000
_cell.angle_alpha   90.00
_cell.angle_beta   90.00
_cell.angle_gamma   90.00
#
_symmetry.space_group_name_H-M   'P 1'
#
loop_
_entity.id
_entity.type
_entity.pdbx_description
1 polymer ?
#
loop_
_entity_poly.entity_id
_entity_poly.type
_entity_poly.pdbx_seq_one_letter_code
_entity_poly.pdbx_strand_id
1 'polypeptide(L)'
;MTRHEHIRAVLSDPRFSSNRRDPGFPSLSHEPPPSSDLKPLLLEMDPPEHGQARRAVLGEFTVQRTQALGSRIQQIVDQHIDAMLAGPKPVDLVQAFSLPVPSLVICELLGVPYADHEFFQTRSGALVNQKTPAEEIARAVGELMMYLGRLVAAKAENPTDDLLGRQIAKQRESGAVNCKTWCRWRSSCCSPGTRPPRT
;
A
#
# COMPACT_ATOMS: atom_id res chain seq x y z
N MET A 1 25.59 -12.66 -4.16
CA MET A 1 26.56 -11.93 -3.33
C MET A 1 26.16 -12.10 -1.86
N THR A 2 27.11 -12.26 -0.94
CA THR A 2 26.81 -12.59 0.48
C THR A 2 27.57 -11.73 1.51
N ARG A 3 28.51 -10.88 1.10
CA ARG A 3 29.25 -9.98 2.02
C ARG A 3 28.53 -8.64 2.19
N HIS A 4 28.50 -8.13 3.43
CA HIS A 4 27.86 -6.85 3.76
C HIS A 4 28.40 -5.68 2.93
N GLU A 5 29.73 -5.58 2.76
CA GLU A 5 30.37 -4.52 1.97
C GLU A 5 29.88 -4.48 0.52
N HIS A 6 29.72 -5.66 -0.09
CA HIS A 6 29.24 -5.80 -1.46
C HIS A 6 27.75 -5.47 -1.58
N ILE A 7 26.93 -5.92 -0.63
CA ILE A 7 25.49 -5.62 -0.61
C ILE A 7 25.28 -4.11 -0.48
N ARG A 8 26.01 -3.47 0.45
CA ARG A 8 25.93 -2.02 0.64
C ARG A 8 26.34 -1.28 -0.62
N ALA A 9 27.46 -1.66 -1.23
CA ALA A 9 27.93 -1.05 -2.47
C ALA A 9 26.87 -1.11 -3.56
N VAL A 10 26.28 -2.28 -3.80
CA VAL A 10 25.21 -2.46 -4.81
C VAL A 10 23.98 -1.62 -4.49
N LEU A 11 23.49 -1.63 -3.24
CA LEU A 11 22.25 -0.93 -2.86
C LEU A 11 22.37 0.61 -2.85
N SER A 12 23.59 1.17 -2.82
CA SER A 12 23.82 2.62 -2.78
C SER A 12 24.35 3.21 -4.08
N ASP A 13 24.86 2.38 -4.99
CA ASP A 13 25.53 2.84 -6.19
C ASP A 13 24.51 3.07 -7.33
N PRO A 14 24.41 4.29 -7.88
CA PRO A 14 23.40 4.63 -8.90
C PRO A 14 23.59 3.90 -10.24
N ARG A 15 24.69 3.16 -10.42
CA ARG A 15 24.90 2.31 -11.59
C ARG A 15 24.04 1.04 -11.55
N PHE A 16 23.48 0.67 -10.39
CA PHE A 16 22.56 -0.45 -10.27
C PHE A 16 21.12 0.07 -10.29
N SER A 17 20.37 -0.35 -11.31
CA SER A 17 18.97 0.04 -11.50
C SER A 17 18.02 -0.88 -10.74
N SER A 18 16.94 -0.31 -10.20
CA SER A 18 15.80 -1.06 -9.66
C SER A 18 14.64 -1.18 -10.66
N ASN A 19 14.80 -0.65 -11.87
CA ASN A 19 13.77 -0.63 -12.90
C ASN A 19 13.58 -2.02 -13.54
N ARG A 20 12.55 -2.73 -13.08
CA ARG A 20 12.17 -4.06 -13.59
C ARG A 20 11.67 -4.08 -15.03
N ARG A 21 11.45 -2.91 -15.65
CA ARG A 21 11.03 -2.78 -17.04
C ARG A 21 12.21 -2.70 -18.01
N ASP A 22 13.44 -2.60 -17.49
CA ASP A 22 14.63 -2.68 -18.32
C ASP A 22 14.67 -4.07 -19.00
N PRO A 23 14.81 -4.14 -20.35
CA PRO A 23 14.94 -5.41 -21.06
C PRO A 23 16.04 -6.33 -20.53
N GLY A 24 17.09 -5.77 -19.91
CA GLY A 24 18.19 -6.51 -19.31
C GLY A 24 18.01 -6.87 -17.83
N PHE A 25 16.87 -6.54 -17.22
CA PHE A 25 16.65 -6.81 -15.80
C PHE A 25 16.58 -8.31 -15.52
N PRO A 26 17.41 -8.84 -14.60
CA PRO A 26 17.41 -10.27 -14.30
C PRO A 26 16.10 -10.66 -13.60
N SER A 27 15.20 -11.31 -14.33
CA SER A 27 13.99 -11.88 -13.75
C SER A 27 14.26 -13.29 -13.24
N LEU A 28 13.96 -13.54 -11.97
CA LEU A 28 13.96 -14.89 -11.39
C LEU A 28 12.66 -15.66 -11.72
N SER A 29 11.67 -14.95 -12.26
CA SER A 29 10.37 -15.49 -12.65
C SER A 29 10.25 -15.46 -14.19
N HIS A 30 9.75 -16.53 -14.81
CA HIS A 30 9.36 -16.51 -16.24
C HIS A 30 8.06 -15.71 -16.50
N GLU A 31 7.73 -14.77 -15.62
CA GLU A 31 6.56 -13.92 -15.78
C GLU A 31 6.87 -12.80 -16.79
N PRO A 32 5.94 -12.51 -17.70
CA PRO A 32 6.10 -11.37 -18.59
C PRO A 32 6.25 -10.09 -17.76
N PRO A 33 7.04 -9.11 -18.24
CA PRO A 33 7.17 -7.84 -17.54
C PRO A 33 5.79 -7.22 -17.29
N PRO A 34 5.59 -6.53 -16.15
CA PRO A 34 4.30 -5.96 -15.81
C PRO A 34 3.78 -5.07 -16.95
N SER A 35 2.48 -5.15 -17.21
CA SER A 35 1.84 -4.36 -18.27
C SER A 35 2.14 -2.86 -18.09
N SER A 36 2.44 -2.18 -19.20
CA SER A 36 3.03 -0.84 -19.22
C SER A 36 2.15 0.27 -18.62
N ASP A 37 0.87 -0.02 -18.42
CA ASP A 37 -0.17 0.98 -18.20
C ASP A 37 -0.25 1.46 -16.74
N LEU A 38 0.31 0.69 -15.79
CA LEU A 38 0.42 1.13 -14.39
C LEU A 38 1.67 1.98 -14.21
N LYS A 39 1.58 3.04 -13.38
CA LYS A 39 2.78 3.78 -12.98
C LYS A 39 3.71 2.85 -12.18
N PRO A 40 5.04 2.94 -12.37
CA PRO A 40 5.98 2.14 -11.60
C PRO A 40 5.80 2.40 -10.10
N LEU A 41 6.01 1.35 -9.30
CA LEU A 41 6.05 1.50 -7.84
C LEU A 41 7.31 2.25 -7.43
N LEU A 42 7.33 2.85 -6.23
CA LEU A 42 8.50 3.57 -5.74
C LEU A 42 9.77 2.68 -5.74
N LEU A 43 9.61 1.38 -5.48
CA LEU A 43 10.69 0.38 -5.49
C LEU A 43 11.26 0.12 -6.91
N GLU A 44 10.53 0.47 -7.95
CA GLU A 44 10.88 0.21 -9.36
C GLU A 44 11.39 1.48 -10.07
N MET A 45 11.61 2.56 -9.32
CA MET A 45 12.07 3.84 -9.85
C MET A 45 13.56 4.06 -9.53
N ASP A 46 14.27 4.64 -10.48
CA ASP A 46 15.63 5.16 -10.27
C ASP A 46 15.60 6.69 -10.04
N PRO A 47 16.71 7.31 -9.60
CA PRO A 47 16.85 8.76 -9.64
C PRO A 47 16.77 9.31 -11.08
N PRO A 48 16.19 10.51 -11.28
CA PRO A 48 15.66 11.43 -10.27
C PRO A 48 14.21 11.18 -9.84
N GLU A 49 13.45 10.35 -10.57
CA GLU A 49 12.02 10.12 -10.38
C GLU A 49 11.72 9.57 -8.98
N HIS A 50 12.51 8.58 -8.53
CA HIS A 50 12.42 8.02 -7.18
C HIS A 50 12.51 9.10 -6.11
N GLY A 51 13.46 10.01 -6.23
CA GLY A 51 13.67 11.10 -5.26
C GLY A 51 12.47 12.03 -5.18
N GLN A 52 11.85 12.34 -6.32
CA GLN A 52 10.65 13.20 -6.38
C GLN A 52 9.45 12.49 -5.75
N ALA A 53 9.19 11.24 -6.14
CA ALA A 53 8.09 10.44 -5.61
C ALA A 53 8.24 10.19 -4.10
N ARG A 54 9.45 9.83 -3.63
CA ARG A 54 9.74 9.62 -2.21
C ARG A 54 9.50 10.90 -1.41
N ARG A 55 9.99 12.06 -1.88
CA ARG A 55 9.78 13.36 -1.19
C ARG A 55 8.31 13.73 -1.01
N ALA A 56 7.42 13.30 -1.92
CA ALA A 56 6.00 13.57 -1.79
C ALA A 56 5.40 12.97 -0.51
N VAL A 57 5.84 11.76 -0.14
CA VAL A 57 5.27 10.96 0.97
C VAL A 57 6.11 10.97 2.26
N LEU A 58 7.39 11.33 2.22
CA LEU A 58 8.29 11.26 3.39
C LEU A 58 7.80 12.01 4.62
N GLY A 59 7.08 13.12 4.44
CA GLY A 59 6.53 13.89 5.54
C GLY A 59 5.58 13.08 6.44
N GLU A 60 4.99 12.02 5.91
CA GLU A 60 4.09 11.11 6.62
C GLU A 60 4.83 10.13 7.53
N PHE A 61 6.12 9.87 7.26
CA PHE A 61 6.94 8.88 7.95
C PHE A 61 8.10 9.52 8.73
N THR A 62 7.87 10.72 9.27
CA THR A 62 8.85 11.38 10.15
C THR A 62 8.84 10.74 11.54
N VAL A 63 9.97 10.83 12.26
CA VAL A 63 10.10 10.29 13.63
C VAL A 63 8.96 10.79 14.53
N GLN A 64 8.64 12.09 14.47
CA GLN A 64 7.56 12.68 15.25
C GLN A 64 6.20 12.04 14.94
N ARG A 65 5.86 11.83 13.66
CA ARG A 65 4.59 11.19 13.28
C ARG A 65 4.55 9.73 13.66
N THR A 66 5.65 9.00 13.49
CA THR A 66 5.74 7.61 13.92
C THR A 66 5.60 7.48 15.45
N GLN A 67 6.20 8.39 16.22
CA GLN A 67 6.05 8.41 17.68
C GLN A 67 4.61 8.71 18.11
N ALA A 68 3.90 9.58 17.39
CA ALA A 68 2.49 9.88 17.67
C ALA A 68 1.57 8.65 17.51
N LEU A 69 1.96 7.66 16.69
CA LEU A 69 1.25 6.39 16.56
C LEU A 69 1.53 5.41 17.71
N GLY A 70 2.55 5.67 18.53
CA GLY A 70 3.03 4.71 19.54
C GLY A 70 1.96 4.24 20.51
N SER A 71 1.14 5.17 21.03
CA SER A 71 0.05 4.83 21.94
C SER A 71 -1.02 3.96 21.27
N ARG A 72 -1.36 4.25 20.00
CA ARG A 72 -2.32 3.45 19.24
C ARG A 72 -1.78 2.06 18.91
N ILE A 73 -0.51 1.96 18.52
CA ILE A 73 0.17 0.68 18.26
C ILE A 73 0.17 -0.17 19.53
N GLN A 74 0.49 0.42 20.69
CA GLN A 74 0.47 -0.29 21.97
C GLN A 74 -0.92 -0.87 22.25
N GLN A 75 -1.99 -0.09 22.06
CA GLN A 75 -3.37 -0.58 22.22
C GLN A 75 -3.69 -1.75 21.29
N ILE A 76 -3.28 -1.69 20.02
CA ILE A 76 -3.51 -2.78 19.06
C ILE A 76 -2.77 -4.04 19.53
N VAL A 77 -1.51 -3.90 19.96
CA VAL A 77 -0.70 -5.00 20.47
C VAL A 77 -1.33 -5.63 21.71
N ASP A 78 -1.71 -4.82 22.70
CA ASP A 78 -2.30 -5.28 23.96
C ASP A 78 -3.60 -6.06 23.69
N GLN A 79 -4.47 -5.54 22.82
CA GLN A 79 -5.72 -6.21 22.43
C GLN A 79 -5.49 -7.59 21.83
N HIS A 80 -4.47 -7.76 20.98
CA HIS A 80 -4.16 -9.06 20.37
C HIS A 80 -3.53 -10.03 21.37
N ILE A 81 -2.68 -9.53 22.28
CA ILE A 81 -2.11 -10.34 23.36
C ILE A 81 -3.22 -10.83 24.30
N ASP A 82 -4.13 -9.95 24.72
CA ASP A 82 -5.25 -10.30 25.59
C ASP A 82 -6.16 -11.35 24.95
N ALA A 83 -6.49 -11.18 23.67
CA ALA A 83 -7.30 -12.13 22.91
C ALA A 83 -6.61 -13.52 22.81
N MET A 84 -5.29 -13.55 22.58
CA MET A 84 -4.53 -14.80 22.58
C MET A 84 -4.50 -15.48 23.95
N LEU A 85 -4.35 -14.71 25.04
CA LEU A 85 -4.29 -15.24 26.39
C LEU A 85 -5.62 -15.82 26.86
N ALA A 86 -6.74 -15.21 26.44
CA ALA A 86 -8.09 -15.67 26.70
C ALA A 86 -8.53 -16.85 25.79
N GLY A 87 -7.85 -17.04 24.66
CA GLY A 87 -8.16 -18.05 23.67
C GLY A 87 -7.66 -19.47 23.98
N PRO A 88 -7.96 -20.42 23.08
CA PRO A 88 -7.46 -21.79 23.19
C PRO A 88 -5.93 -21.85 23.08
N LYS A 89 -5.34 -22.83 23.79
CA LYS A 89 -3.90 -23.11 23.76
C LYS A 89 -3.67 -24.53 23.21
N PRO A 90 -2.70 -24.74 22.30
CA PRO A 90 -1.75 -23.77 21.75
C PRO A 90 -2.40 -22.78 20.75
N VAL A 91 -1.75 -21.64 20.54
CA VAL A 91 -2.17 -20.60 19.58
C VAL A 91 -1.08 -20.40 18.51
N ASP A 92 -1.51 -20.18 17.26
CA ASP A 92 -0.61 -19.78 16.18
C ASP A 92 -0.32 -18.27 16.26
N LEU A 93 0.90 -17.93 16.69
CA LEU A 93 1.35 -16.55 16.84
C LEU A 93 1.32 -15.77 15.50
N VAL A 94 1.53 -16.43 14.37
CA VAL A 94 1.55 -15.75 13.06
C VAL A 94 0.15 -15.26 12.71
N GLN A 95 -0.84 -16.14 12.84
CA GLN A 95 -2.24 -15.82 12.54
C GLN A 95 -2.86 -14.88 13.57
N ALA A 96 -2.56 -15.11 14.86
CA ALA A 96 -3.19 -14.36 15.94
C ALA A 96 -2.53 -12.99 16.21
N PHE A 97 -1.28 -12.76 15.78
CA PHE A 97 -0.54 -11.55 16.13
C PHE A 97 0.28 -10.96 14.97
N SER A 98 1.19 -11.73 14.37
CA SER A 98 2.18 -11.18 13.43
C SER A 98 1.58 -10.64 12.14
N LEU A 99 0.51 -11.25 11.63
CA LEU A 99 -0.22 -10.76 10.46
C LEU A 99 -1.21 -9.61 10.78
N PRO A 100 -2.10 -9.72 11.79
CA PRO A 100 -3.11 -8.69 12.03
C PRO A 100 -2.53 -7.37 12.55
N VAL A 101 -1.53 -7.41 13.44
CA VAL A 101 -1.03 -6.18 14.09
C VAL A 101 -0.47 -5.16 13.07
N PRO A 102 0.48 -5.50 12.17
CA PRO A 102 0.96 -4.55 11.17
C PRO A 102 -0.14 -4.12 10.19
N SER A 103 -1.06 -5.03 9.84
CA SER A 103 -2.18 -4.72 8.94
C SER A 103 -3.10 -3.66 9.54
N LEU A 104 -3.43 -3.76 10.82
CA LEU A 104 -4.27 -2.77 11.51
C LEU A 104 -3.57 -1.42 11.62
N VAL A 105 -2.28 -1.41 11.92
CA VAL A 105 -1.49 -0.18 12.01
C VAL A 105 -1.45 0.55 10.67
N ILE A 106 -1.28 -0.16 9.55
CA ILE A 106 -1.29 0.50 8.22
C ILE A 106 -2.70 0.96 7.83
N CYS A 107 -3.76 0.22 8.19
CA CYS A 107 -5.14 0.65 7.99
C CYS A 107 -5.44 1.97 8.70
N GLU A 108 -5.05 2.09 9.98
CA GLU A 108 -5.17 3.32 10.78
C GLU A 108 -4.43 4.49 10.13
N LEU A 109 -3.17 4.26 9.72
CA LEU A 109 -2.36 5.30 9.08
C LEU A 109 -3.00 5.81 7.77
N LEU A 110 -3.54 4.90 6.96
CA LEU A 110 -4.21 5.21 5.69
C LEU A 110 -5.63 5.78 5.88
N GLY A 111 -6.18 5.71 7.09
CA GLY A 111 -7.56 6.09 7.37
C GLY A 111 -8.59 5.15 6.75
N VAL A 112 -8.25 3.86 6.67
CA VAL A 112 -9.17 2.77 6.30
C VAL A 112 -10.17 2.60 7.44
N PRO A 113 -11.49 2.67 7.19
CA PRO A 113 -12.50 2.42 8.22
C PRO A 113 -12.31 1.06 8.87
N TYR A 114 -12.48 0.98 10.19
CA TYR A 114 -12.31 -0.26 10.93
C TYR A 114 -13.20 -1.39 10.38
N ALA A 115 -14.41 -1.11 9.90
CA ALA A 115 -15.29 -2.12 9.30
C ALA A 115 -14.65 -2.87 8.11
N ASP A 116 -13.67 -2.27 7.42
CA ASP A 116 -13.01 -2.84 6.25
C ASP A 116 -11.66 -3.50 6.58
N HIS A 117 -11.25 -3.57 7.85
CA HIS A 117 -9.92 -4.04 8.22
C HIS A 117 -9.66 -5.49 7.79
N GLU A 118 -10.63 -6.40 7.94
CA GLU A 118 -10.51 -7.80 7.54
C GLU A 118 -10.34 -7.96 6.03
N PHE A 119 -11.07 -7.13 5.26
CA PHE A 119 -10.91 -7.06 3.81
C PHE A 119 -9.46 -6.69 3.48
N PHE A 120 -8.94 -5.61 4.07
CA PHE A 120 -7.59 -5.14 3.83
C PHE A 120 -6.53 -6.15 4.27
N GLN A 121 -6.70 -6.76 5.45
CA GLN A 121 -5.79 -7.76 6.01
C GLN A 121 -5.68 -8.99 5.12
N THR A 122 -6.81 -9.56 4.69
CA THR A 122 -6.80 -10.77 3.85
C THR A 122 -6.09 -10.54 2.53
N ARG A 123 -6.33 -9.38 1.87
CA ARG A 123 -5.72 -9.09 0.56
C ARG A 123 -4.27 -8.70 0.71
N SER A 124 -3.91 -7.88 1.70
CA SER A 124 -2.50 -7.54 1.95
C SER A 124 -1.67 -8.75 2.39
N GLY A 125 -2.26 -9.68 3.15
CA GLY A 125 -1.64 -10.96 3.51
C GLY A 125 -1.27 -11.81 2.29
N ALA A 126 -2.13 -11.85 1.27
CA ALA A 126 -1.86 -12.55 0.02
C ALA A 126 -0.64 -11.99 -0.74
N LEU A 127 -0.36 -10.69 -0.61
CA LEU A 127 0.78 -10.04 -1.28
C LEU A 127 2.14 -10.37 -0.64
N VAL A 128 2.15 -10.70 0.66
CA VAL A 128 3.40 -10.95 1.41
C VAL A 128 3.69 -12.44 1.61
N ASN A 129 2.72 -13.31 1.35
CA ASN A 129 2.88 -14.75 1.46
C ASN A 129 3.48 -15.32 0.17
N GLN A 130 4.71 -15.83 0.26
CA GLN A 130 5.44 -16.41 -0.89
C GLN A 130 4.78 -17.66 -1.48
N LYS A 131 3.84 -18.28 -0.76
CA LYS A 131 3.10 -19.46 -1.24
C LYS A 131 1.82 -19.11 -1.99
N THR A 132 1.43 -17.84 -2.02
CA THR A 132 0.21 -17.42 -2.68
C THR A 132 0.37 -17.53 -4.20
N PRO A 133 -0.57 -18.18 -4.92
CA PRO A 133 -0.55 -18.27 -6.37
C PRO A 133 -0.58 -16.88 -7.04
N ALA A 134 0.10 -16.75 -8.19
CA ALA A 134 0.19 -15.47 -8.92
C ALA A 134 -1.19 -14.88 -9.30
N GLU A 135 -2.15 -15.74 -9.68
CA GLU A 135 -3.53 -15.34 -9.98
C GLU A 135 -4.25 -14.72 -8.78
N GLU A 136 -4.00 -15.25 -7.58
CA GLU A 136 -4.59 -14.76 -6.34
C GLU A 136 -3.96 -13.43 -5.93
N ILE A 137 -2.64 -13.29 -6.11
CA ILE A 137 -1.93 -12.00 -5.92
C ILE A 137 -2.52 -10.94 -6.86
N ALA A 138 -2.66 -11.25 -8.16
CA ALA A 138 -3.19 -10.31 -9.14
C ALA A 138 -4.63 -9.87 -8.79
N ARG A 139 -5.47 -10.81 -8.37
CA ARG A 139 -6.83 -10.51 -7.88
C ARG A 139 -6.79 -9.60 -6.65
N ALA A 140 -5.98 -9.94 -5.64
CA ALA A 140 -5.86 -9.15 -4.41
C ALA A 140 -5.37 -7.72 -4.68
N VAL A 141 -4.39 -7.56 -5.59
CA VAL A 141 -3.92 -6.24 -6.05
C VAL A 141 -5.06 -5.45 -6.71
N GLY A 142 -5.81 -6.06 -7.63
CA GLY A 142 -6.94 -5.42 -8.29
C GLY A 142 -8.01 -4.95 -7.30
N GLU A 143 -8.38 -5.82 -6.36
CA GLU A 143 -9.34 -5.51 -5.29
C GLU A 143 -8.87 -4.36 -4.39
N LEU A 144 -7.60 -4.37 -3.95
CA LEU A 144 -7.02 -3.30 -3.15
C LEU A 144 -6.95 -1.97 -3.91
N MET A 145 -6.59 -2.00 -5.19
CA MET A 145 -6.55 -0.79 -6.02
C MET A 145 -7.93 -0.18 -6.20
N MET A 146 -8.96 -0.99 -6.46
CA MET A 146 -10.35 -0.51 -6.53
C MET A 146 -10.82 0.07 -5.19
N TYR A 147 -10.49 -0.60 -4.09
CA TYR A 147 -10.85 -0.16 -2.74
C TYR A 147 -10.21 1.18 -2.38
N LEU A 148 -8.87 1.28 -2.50
CA LEU A 148 -8.12 2.53 -2.29
C LEU A 148 -8.60 3.63 -3.25
N GLY A 149 -8.98 3.24 -4.46
CA GLY A 149 -9.73 4.02 -5.44
C GLY A 149 -10.90 4.78 -4.81
N ARG A 150 -11.86 4.02 -4.29
CA ARG A 150 -13.06 4.55 -3.64
C ARG A 150 -12.74 5.33 -2.37
N LEU A 151 -11.78 4.87 -1.57
CA LEU A 151 -11.40 5.52 -0.32
C LEU A 151 -10.83 6.93 -0.56
N VAL A 152 -9.93 7.08 -1.53
CA VAL A 152 -9.38 8.38 -1.93
C VAL A 152 -10.48 9.29 -2.49
N ALA A 153 -11.41 8.75 -3.29
CA ALA A 153 -12.54 9.54 -3.79
C ALA A 153 -13.41 10.07 -2.65
N ALA A 154 -13.78 9.22 -1.68
CA ALA A 154 -14.56 9.60 -0.51
C ALA A 154 -13.83 10.65 0.35
N LYS A 155 -12.53 10.48 0.59
CA LYS A 155 -11.71 11.44 1.36
C LYS A 155 -11.48 12.76 0.64
N ALA A 156 -11.54 12.77 -0.68
CA ALA A 156 -11.47 14.00 -1.46
C ALA A 156 -12.76 14.82 -1.37
N GLU A 157 -13.92 14.17 -1.21
CA GLU A 157 -15.20 14.84 -0.93
C GLU A 157 -15.32 15.23 0.54
N ASN A 158 -14.86 14.38 1.46
CA ASN A 158 -14.88 14.59 2.91
C ASN A 158 -13.46 14.47 3.49
N PRO A 159 -12.69 15.58 3.51
CA PRO A 159 -11.31 15.58 3.99
C PRO A 159 -11.17 15.05 5.41
N THR A 160 -10.09 14.31 5.64
CA THR A 160 -9.75 13.65 6.91
C THR A 160 -8.29 13.93 7.26
N ASP A 161 -7.94 13.84 8.54
CA ASP A 161 -6.55 14.03 9.00
C ASP A 161 -5.79 12.69 9.14
N ASP A 162 -5.87 11.87 8.11
CA ASP A 162 -5.03 10.68 7.92
C ASP A 162 -4.07 10.87 6.75
N LEU A 163 -3.22 9.87 6.50
CA LEU A 163 -2.20 9.95 5.46
C LEU A 163 -2.82 10.28 4.09
N LEU A 164 -3.90 9.60 3.72
CA LEU A 164 -4.53 9.80 2.41
C LEU A 164 -5.18 11.18 2.32
N GLY A 165 -5.89 11.62 3.36
CA GLY A 165 -6.50 12.95 3.41
C GLY A 165 -5.47 14.08 3.28
N ARG A 166 -4.37 14.02 4.03
CA ARG A 166 -3.28 15.00 3.95
C ARG A 166 -2.59 15.01 2.57
N GLN A 167 -2.37 13.83 1.98
CA GLN A 167 -1.80 13.75 0.64
C GLN A 167 -2.73 14.34 -0.43
N ILE A 168 -4.04 14.11 -0.32
CA ILE A 168 -5.03 14.72 -1.22
C ILE A 168 -4.98 16.25 -1.13
N ALA A 169 -4.93 16.81 0.09
CA ALA A 169 -4.84 18.25 0.30
C ALA A 169 -3.58 18.84 -0.34
N LYS A 170 -2.41 18.24 -0.08
CA LYS A 170 -1.13 18.67 -0.64
C LYS A 170 -1.10 18.64 -2.17
N GLN A 171 -1.70 17.62 -2.78
CA GLN A 171 -1.76 17.48 -4.25
C GLN A 171 -2.73 18.47 -4.91
N ARG A 172 -3.75 18.94 -4.19
CA ARG A 172 -4.64 20.04 -4.62
C ARG A 172 -3.92 21.37 -4.60
N GLU A 173 -3.17 21.65 -3.54
CA GLU A 173 -2.37 22.87 -3.40
C GLU A 173 -1.29 22.99 -4.48
N SER A 174 -0.65 21.87 -4.84
CA SER A 174 0.38 21.84 -5.89
C SER A 174 -0.18 21.86 -7.32
N GLY A 175 -1.52 21.84 -7.50
CA GLY A 175 -2.18 21.83 -8.81
C GLY A 175 -2.02 20.53 -9.61
N ALA A 176 -1.42 19.49 -9.03
CA ALA A 176 -1.17 18.20 -9.69
C ALA A 176 -2.46 17.38 -9.87
N VAL A 177 -3.45 17.59 -9.01
CA VAL A 177 -4.80 17.01 -9.13
C VAL A 177 -5.79 18.15 -9.40
N ASN A 178 -6.06 18.42 -10.68
CA ASN A 178 -7.12 19.34 -11.07
C ASN A 178 -8.47 18.60 -11.25
N CYS A 179 -9.57 19.36 -11.34
CA CYS A 179 -10.93 18.83 -11.49
C CYS A 179 -11.06 17.85 -12.68
N LYS A 180 -10.31 18.04 -13.77
CA LYS A 180 -10.33 17.14 -14.94
C LYS A 180 -9.61 15.81 -14.66
N THR A 181 -8.47 15.84 -13.97
CA THR A 181 -7.75 14.63 -13.54
C THR A 181 -8.59 13.81 -12.57
N TRP A 182 -9.28 14.49 -11.66
CA TRP A 182 -10.16 13.87 -10.66
C TRP A 182 -11.44 13.28 -11.30
N CYS A 183 -12.10 14.00 -12.22
CA CYS A 183 -13.23 13.48 -12.99
C CYS A 183 -12.82 12.27 -13.85
N ARG A 184 -11.64 12.29 -14.49
CA ARG A 184 -11.14 11.15 -15.27
C ARG A 184 -10.92 9.92 -14.37
N TRP A 185 -10.37 10.14 -13.17
CA TRP A 185 -10.10 9.08 -12.20
C TRP A 185 -11.37 8.50 -11.56
N ARG A 186 -12.36 9.35 -11.25
CA ARG A 186 -13.70 8.97 -10.81
C ARG A 186 -14.41 8.11 -11.86
N SER A 187 -14.35 8.51 -13.13
CA SER A 187 -14.91 7.73 -14.24
C SER A 187 -14.20 6.40 -14.47
N SER A 188 -12.88 6.30 -14.25
CA SER A 188 -12.14 5.03 -14.37
C SER A 188 -12.34 4.09 -13.18
N CYS A 189 -12.58 4.62 -11.97
CA CYS A 189 -12.92 3.80 -10.79
C CYS A 189 -14.35 3.26 -10.85
N CYS A 190 -15.24 3.94 -11.58
CA CYS A 190 -16.56 3.44 -11.95
C CYS A 190 -16.46 2.53 -13.19
N SER A 191 -16.07 1.26 -13.01
CA SER A 191 -16.25 0.27 -14.09
C SER A 191 -17.75 -0.04 -14.33
N PRO A 192 -18.14 -0.44 -15.57
CA PRO A 192 -19.51 -0.37 -16.06
C PRO A 192 -20.34 -1.58 -15.58
N GLY A 193 -20.92 -1.49 -14.37
CA GLY A 193 -21.62 -2.62 -13.76
C GLY A 193 -23.09 -2.42 -13.38
N THR A 194 -23.60 -1.19 -13.38
CA THR A 194 -24.98 -0.94 -12.93
C THR A 194 -25.67 0.08 -13.83
N ARG A 195 -26.26 -0.42 -14.92
CA ARG A 195 -27.39 0.28 -15.56
C ARG A 195 -28.64 -0.02 -14.73
N PRO A 196 -29.35 0.99 -14.20
CA PRO A 196 -30.66 0.74 -13.62
C PRO A 196 -31.63 0.31 -14.74
N PRO A 197 -32.61 -0.56 -14.44
CA PRO A 197 -33.59 -0.99 -15.43
C PRO A 197 -34.37 0.23 -15.93
N ARG A 198 -34.48 0.37 -17.25
CA ARG A 198 -35.36 1.37 -17.86
C ARG A 198 -36.80 0.95 -17.60
N THR A 199 -37.53 1.79 -16.88
CA THR A 199 -39.00 1.88 -16.95
C THR A 199 -39.43 2.38 -18.30
#